data_AF-A0A2X2SMM8-F1
#
_entry.id   AF-A0A2X2SMM8-F1
#
_cell.length_a   1.000
_cell.length_b   1.000
_cell.length_c   1.000
_cell.angle_alpha   90.00
_cell.angle_beta   90.00
_cell.angle_gamma   90.00
#
_symmetry.space_group_name_H-M   'P 1'
#
loop_
_entity.id
_entity.type
_entity.pdbx_description
1 polymer ?
#
loop_
_entity_poly.entity_id
_entity_poly.type
_entity_poly.pdbx_seq_one_letter_code
_entity_poly.pdbx_strand_id
1 'polypeptide(L)'
;MQAKAVITDFWAMVFNPSSVDRIWHVWQGAFLAGIFLVLSVHAWYLLKGRHVEISKKAFKVTLIIGTIVCLLQLVSGHSSADGVAKNQPEKLAAMEGHFKTGPGDAYIIGWVDKKNEETHGLSIPKGLSYMVHFDADAPVTGLDQYPVEDRPGQVNAVFQFYHIMVAIGMLLIALTLYASFLLWRGKLYNKRWLLHIFVWSVLLPQIGNQVGWFAAEMGRQPWIVYKLLRTSEALSKSVSANQILFAIILFTVIYIILFALFIYLMNKKIVHGIDEHETQEQLQTA
;
A
#
# COMPACT_ATOMS: atom_id res chain seq x y z
N MET A 1 -34.76 -11.84 -4.85
CA MET A 1 -35.18 -10.65 -5.60
C MET A 1 -34.58 -10.70 -7.00
N GLN A 2 -35.39 -10.57 -8.06
CA GLN A 2 -34.92 -10.34 -9.43
C GLN A 2 -34.61 -8.84 -9.63
N ALA A 3 -33.79 -8.26 -8.75
CA ALA A 3 -33.30 -6.90 -8.94
C ALA A 3 -32.01 -6.96 -9.75
N LYS A 4 -31.94 -6.22 -10.86
CA LYS A 4 -30.75 -6.12 -11.72
C LYS A 4 -30.21 -4.70 -11.64
N ALA A 5 -28.94 -4.55 -11.32
CA ALA A 5 -28.25 -3.26 -11.45
C ALA A 5 -28.14 -2.90 -12.95
N VAL A 6 -28.61 -1.71 -13.32
CA VAL A 6 -28.50 -1.16 -14.67
C VAL A 6 -27.81 0.19 -14.56
N ILE A 7 -26.85 0.44 -15.46
CA ILE A 7 -26.14 1.71 -15.52
C ILE A 7 -27.11 2.77 -16.04
N THR A 8 -27.35 3.81 -15.24
CA THR A 8 -28.19 4.96 -15.62
C THR A 8 -27.37 6.09 -16.21
N ASP A 9 -26.13 6.26 -15.74
CA ASP A 9 -25.16 7.21 -16.25
C ASP A 9 -23.76 6.56 -16.22
N PHE A 10 -23.14 6.45 -17.40
CA PHE A 10 -21.82 5.85 -17.56
C PHE A 10 -20.72 6.70 -16.93
N TRP A 11 -20.74 8.01 -17.14
CA TRP A 11 -19.67 8.90 -16.71
C TRP A 11 -19.72 9.14 -15.20
N ALA A 12 -20.92 9.23 -14.62
CA ALA A 12 -21.07 9.30 -13.16
C ALA A 12 -20.56 8.02 -12.47
N MET A 13 -20.72 6.85 -13.10
CA MET A 13 -20.20 5.58 -12.59
C MET A 13 -18.68 5.51 -12.66
N VAL A 14 -18.09 5.93 -13.80
CA VAL A 14 -16.63 5.99 -14.01
C VAL A 14 -15.97 6.96 -13.03
N PHE A 15 -16.48 8.19 -12.95
CA PHE A 15 -15.96 9.26 -12.09
C PHE A 15 -16.73 9.39 -10.78
N ASN A 16 -17.00 8.27 -10.12
CA ASN A 16 -17.58 8.31 -8.78
C ASN A 16 -16.61 8.97 -7.78
N PRO A 17 -17.10 9.41 -6.60
CA PRO A 17 -16.30 10.16 -5.62
C PRO A 17 -15.03 9.47 -5.11
N SER A 18 -14.86 8.17 -5.36
CA SER A 18 -13.70 7.40 -4.90
C SER A 18 -12.74 7.00 -6.03
N SER A 19 -13.22 6.92 -7.29
CA SER A 19 -12.46 6.35 -8.41
C SER A 19 -11.12 7.05 -8.64
N VAL A 20 -11.12 8.38 -8.75
CA VAL A 20 -9.93 9.14 -9.14
C VAL A 20 -8.84 9.04 -8.07
N ASP A 21 -9.21 9.25 -6.80
CA ASP A 21 -8.29 9.15 -5.66
C ASP A 21 -7.69 7.74 -5.55
N ARG A 22 -8.52 6.70 -5.73
CA ARG A 22 -8.04 5.31 -5.72
C ARG A 22 -7.08 5.03 -6.87
N ILE A 23 -7.41 5.46 -8.09
CA ILE A 23 -6.54 5.26 -9.27
C ILE A 23 -5.18 5.90 -9.02
N TRP A 24 -5.17 7.15 -8.57
CA TRP A 24 -3.93 7.89 -8.32
C TRP A 24 -3.08 7.22 -7.25
N HIS A 25 -3.69 6.83 -6.12
CA HIS A 25 -3.00 6.15 -5.02
C HIS A 25 -2.43 4.78 -5.45
N VAL A 26 -3.17 4.02 -6.26
CA VAL A 26 -2.74 2.70 -6.77
C VAL A 26 -1.61 2.83 -7.78
N TRP A 27 -1.69 3.77 -8.73
CA TRP A 27 -0.64 3.98 -9.72
C TRP A 27 0.68 4.39 -9.08
N GLN A 28 0.62 5.30 -8.11
CA GLN A 28 1.82 5.69 -7.37
C GLN A 28 2.41 4.51 -6.59
N GLY A 29 1.59 3.67 -5.94
CA GLY A 29 2.04 2.47 -5.25
C GLY A 29 2.72 1.46 -6.18
N ALA A 30 2.22 1.33 -7.42
CA ALA A 30 2.84 0.52 -8.46
C ALA A 30 4.18 1.12 -8.95
N PHE A 31 4.26 2.45 -9.09
CA PHE A 31 5.53 3.11 -9.43
C PHE A 31 6.56 2.96 -8.32
N LEU A 32 6.17 3.06 -7.04
CA LEU A 32 7.07 2.83 -5.92
C LEU A 32 7.65 1.41 -5.93
N ALA A 33 6.84 0.40 -6.25
CA ALA A 33 7.34 -0.98 -6.41
C ALA A 33 8.46 -1.08 -7.47
N GLY A 34 8.33 -0.40 -8.61
CA GLY A 34 9.37 -0.35 -9.65
C GLY A 34 10.59 0.49 -9.26
N ILE A 35 10.37 1.68 -8.69
CA ILE A 35 11.42 2.59 -8.24
C ILE A 35 12.35 1.92 -7.24
N PHE A 36 11.78 1.26 -6.22
CA PHE A 36 12.57 0.60 -5.19
C PHE A 36 13.25 -0.68 -5.69
N LEU A 37 12.72 -1.34 -6.72
CA LEU A 37 13.43 -2.41 -7.42
C LEU A 37 14.70 -1.88 -8.09
N VAL A 38 14.59 -0.77 -8.83
CA VAL A 38 15.74 -0.13 -9.50
C VAL A 38 16.77 0.36 -8.47
N LEU A 39 16.34 1.01 -7.38
CA LEU A 39 17.23 1.42 -6.29
C LEU A 39 17.93 0.24 -5.64
N SER A 40 17.22 -0.85 -5.39
CA SER A 40 17.78 -2.08 -4.80
C SER A 40 18.88 -2.69 -5.68
N VAL A 41 18.61 -2.85 -6.97
CA VAL A 41 19.57 -3.42 -7.94
C VAL A 41 20.82 -2.56 -8.04
N HIS A 42 20.67 -1.23 -8.19
CA HIS A 42 21.85 -0.35 -8.29
C HIS A 42 22.59 -0.20 -6.96
N ALA A 43 21.92 -0.26 -5.81
CA ALA A 43 22.60 -0.33 -4.51
C ALA A 43 23.44 -1.61 -4.40
N TRP A 44 22.92 -2.75 -4.88
CA TRP A 44 23.65 -4.01 -4.90
C TRP A 44 24.88 -3.95 -5.81
N TYR A 45 24.75 -3.41 -7.02
CA TYR A 45 25.90 -3.22 -7.92
C TYR A 45 26.98 -2.32 -7.30
N LEU A 46 26.59 -1.21 -6.65
CA LEU A 46 27.53 -0.32 -5.96
C LEU A 46 28.25 -1.01 -4.80
N LEU A 47 27.54 -1.85 -4.02
CA LEU A 47 28.15 -2.65 -2.95
C LEU A 47 29.13 -3.71 -3.48
N LYS A 48 28.86 -4.26 -4.66
CA LYS A 48 29.72 -5.24 -5.33
C LYS A 48 30.84 -4.60 -6.17
N GLY A 49 30.88 -3.28 -6.30
CA GLY A 49 31.85 -2.57 -7.15
C GLY A 49 31.65 -2.83 -8.65
N ARG A 50 30.43 -3.20 -9.07
CA ARG A 50 30.08 -3.46 -10.48
C ARG A 50 29.33 -2.27 -11.08
N HIS A 51 29.50 -2.00 -12.38
CA HIS A 51 28.77 -0.98 -13.14
C HIS A 51 28.67 0.37 -12.39
N VAL A 52 29.77 0.82 -11.76
CA VAL A 52 29.73 1.88 -10.73
C VAL A 52 29.21 3.21 -11.29
N GLU A 53 29.73 3.65 -12.43
CA GLU A 53 29.36 4.94 -13.04
C GLU A 53 27.89 4.99 -13.44
N ILE A 54 27.40 3.94 -14.10
CA ILE A 54 25.99 3.80 -14.49
C ILE A 54 25.12 3.73 -13.23
N SER A 55 25.52 2.93 -12.24
CA SER A 55 24.72 2.74 -11.03
C SER A 55 24.62 3.99 -10.17
N LYS A 56 25.66 4.82 -10.09
CA LYS A 56 25.55 6.13 -9.41
C LYS A 56 24.54 7.03 -10.11
N LYS A 57 24.61 7.16 -11.45
CA LYS A 57 23.69 7.99 -12.23
C LYS A 57 22.24 7.50 -12.11
N ALA A 58 22.01 6.21 -12.34
CA ALA A 58 20.69 5.60 -12.26
C ALA A 58 20.10 5.69 -10.84
N PHE A 59 20.90 5.41 -9.81
CA PHE A 59 20.47 5.54 -8.41
C PHE A 59 20.08 6.98 -8.08
N LYS A 60 20.87 7.97 -8.52
CA LYS A 60 20.59 9.40 -8.28
C LYS A 60 19.24 9.82 -8.88
N VAL A 61 19.02 9.52 -10.16
CA VAL A 61 17.77 9.89 -10.86
C VAL A 61 16.58 9.20 -10.22
N THR A 62 16.69 7.89 -10.00
CA THR A 62 15.63 7.08 -9.40
C THR A 62 15.30 7.53 -7.98
N LEU A 63 16.30 7.94 -7.19
CA LEU A 63 16.09 8.42 -5.83
C LEU A 63 15.30 9.74 -5.81
N ILE A 64 15.60 10.66 -6.72
CA ILE A 64 14.89 11.94 -6.81
C ILE A 64 13.43 11.70 -7.18
N ILE A 65 13.18 10.89 -8.22
CA ILE A 65 11.82 10.51 -8.64
C ILE A 65 11.12 9.77 -7.49
N GLY A 66 11.78 8.81 -6.86
CA GLY A 66 11.26 8.06 -5.72
C GLY A 66 10.86 8.95 -4.55
N THR A 67 11.68 9.96 -4.23
CA THR A 67 11.35 10.94 -3.18
C THR A 67 10.07 11.71 -3.53
N ILE A 68 9.93 12.19 -4.77
CA ILE A 68 8.74 12.91 -5.22
C ILE A 68 7.51 11.99 -5.15
N VAL A 69 7.59 10.78 -5.69
CA VAL A 69 6.46 9.83 -5.70
C VAL A 69 6.08 9.42 -4.27
N CYS A 70 7.04 9.22 -3.37
CA CYS A 70 6.76 8.94 -1.95
C CYS A 70 5.97 10.09 -1.30
N LEU A 71 6.34 11.35 -1.55
CA LEU A 71 5.62 12.50 -1.02
C LEU A 71 4.22 12.63 -1.64
N LEU A 72 4.08 12.39 -2.95
CA LEU A 72 2.79 12.38 -3.62
C LEU A 72 1.88 11.24 -3.13
N GLN A 73 2.45 10.08 -2.77
CA GLN A 73 1.73 8.96 -2.15
C GLN A 73 1.13 9.33 -0.80
N LEU A 74 1.83 10.14 0.00
CA LEU A 74 1.31 10.64 1.27
C LEU A 74 0.06 11.52 1.04
N VAL A 75 0.15 12.44 0.08
CA VAL A 75 -0.96 13.34 -0.26
C VAL A 75 -2.16 12.56 -0.79
N SER A 76 -1.94 11.62 -1.72
CA SER A 76 -3.03 10.79 -2.26
C SER A 76 -3.62 9.86 -1.22
N GLY A 77 -2.81 9.37 -0.28
CA GLY A 77 -3.26 8.54 0.85
C GLY A 77 -4.17 9.31 1.80
N HIS A 78 -3.81 10.54 2.14
CA HIS A 78 -4.65 11.41 2.96
C HIS A 78 -5.97 11.74 2.25
N SER A 79 -5.94 12.15 0.97
CA SER A 79 -7.16 12.40 0.17
C SER A 79 -8.07 11.16 0.10
N SER A 80 -7.47 9.98 -0.09
CA SER A 80 -8.21 8.71 -0.11
C SER A 80 -8.86 8.41 1.25
N ALA A 81 -8.17 8.67 2.36
CA ALA A 81 -8.72 8.51 3.70
C ALA A 81 -9.90 9.47 3.96
N ASP A 82 -9.80 10.72 3.54
CA ASP A 82 -10.91 11.69 3.60
C ASP A 82 -12.12 11.22 2.77
N GLY A 83 -11.85 10.66 1.60
CA GLY A 83 -12.87 10.03 0.75
C GLY A 83 -13.56 8.86 1.46
N VAL A 84 -12.81 8.03 2.19
CA VAL A 84 -13.36 6.94 3.01
C VAL A 84 -14.15 7.50 4.20
N ALA A 85 -13.67 8.54 4.87
CA ALA A 85 -14.38 9.20 5.98
C ALA A 85 -15.79 9.64 5.59
N LYS A 86 -15.94 10.18 4.38
CA LYS A 86 -17.22 10.69 3.85
C LYS A 86 -18.12 9.58 3.32
N ASN A 87 -17.55 8.62 2.58
CA ASN A 87 -18.34 7.66 1.81
C ASN A 87 -18.50 6.28 2.48
N GLN A 88 -17.58 5.90 3.38
CA GLN A 88 -17.58 4.61 4.10
C GLN A 88 -17.04 4.80 5.54
N PRO A 89 -17.74 5.55 6.41
CA PRO A 89 -17.21 5.88 7.74
C PRO A 89 -16.95 4.65 8.61
N GLU A 90 -17.71 3.58 8.48
CA GLU A 90 -17.49 2.32 9.19
C GLU A 90 -16.15 1.66 8.83
N LYS A 91 -15.66 1.88 7.62
CA LYS A 91 -14.36 1.39 7.17
C LYS A 91 -13.23 2.21 7.79
N LEU A 92 -13.37 3.53 7.83
CA LEU A 92 -12.42 4.40 8.53
C LEU A 92 -12.37 4.06 10.02
N ALA A 93 -13.55 3.92 10.64
CA ALA A 93 -13.66 3.55 12.05
C ALA A 93 -12.97 2.21 12.34
N ALA A 94 -13.08 1.23 11.44
CA ALA A 94 -12.34 -0.03 11.58
C ALA A 94 -10.83 0.10 11.32
N MET A 95 -10.39 0.97 10.40
CA MET A 95 -8.97 1.27 10.16
C MET A 95 -8.30 1.91 11.37
N GLU A 96 -9.03 2.77 12.08
CA GLU A 96 -8.55 3.53 13.24
C GLU A 96 -8.88 2.88 14.59
N GLY A 97 -9.65 1.78 14.59
CA GLY A 97 -10.09 1.12 15.83
C GLY A 97 -11.03 1.99 16.66
N HIS A 98 -11.82 2.84 16.02
CA HIS A 98 -12.72 3.79 16.64
C HIS A 98 -14.13 3.19 16.83
N PHE A 99 -14.42 2.70 18.04
CA PHE A 99 -15.69 2.03 18.34
C PHE A 99 -16.81 2.99 18.69
N LYS A 100 -16.56 3.98 19.56
CA LYS A 100 -17.58 4.90 20.08
C LYS A 100 -17.45 6.26 19.40
N THR A 101 -18.56 6.77 18.89
CA THR A 101 -18.60 8.08 18.22
C THR A 101 -18.21 9.20 19.18
N GLY A 102 -17.28 10.05 18.76
CA GLY A 102 -16.78 11.17 19.55
C GLY A 102 -15.41 11.65 19.05
N PRO A 103 -14.71 12.50 19.82
CA PRO A 103 -13.33 12.85 19.51
C PRO A 103 -12.46 11.58 19.43
N GLY A 104 -11.81 11.37 18.28
CA GLY A 104 -11.03 10.18 17.98
C GLY A 104 -9.53 10.38 18.21
N ASP A 105 -8.91 9.39 18.83
CA ASP A 105 -7.45 9.33 19.00
C ASP A 105 -6.78 8.75 17.74
N ALA A 106 -5.60 9.25 17.39
CA ALA A 106 -4.79 8.67 16.32
C ALA A 106 -3.78 7.68 16.89
N TYR A 107 -3.92 6.40 16.58
CA TYR A 107 -2.98 5.39 17.06
C TYR A 107 -1.72 5.35 16.18
N ILE A 108 -0.54 5.33 16.82
CA ILE A 108 0.74 5.14 16.13
C ILE A 108 1.02 3.64 16.01
N ILE A 109 0.88 2.95 17.15
CA ILE A 109 0.95 1.50 17.27
C ILE A 109 -0.13 1.10 18.27
N GLY A 110 -0.93 0.09 17.93
CA GLY A 110 -1.96 -0.40 18.82
C GLY A 110 -2.45 -1.80 18.48
N TRP A 111 -3.42 -2.25 19.25
CA TRP A 111 -4.12 -3.51 19.09
C TRP A 111 -5.59 -3.32 19.43
N VAL A 112 -6.46 -3.85 18.58
CA VAL A 112 -7.90 -3.77 18.76
C VAL A 112 -8.42 -5.01 19.49
N ASP A 113 -8.99 -4.80 20.67
CA ASP A 113 -9.81 -5.80 21.35
C ASP A 113 -11.27 -5.66 20.91
N LYS A 114 -11.63 -6.47 19.90
CA LYS A 114 -13.00 -6.50 19.38
C LYS A 114 -14.03 -6.96 20.43
N LYS A 115 -13.66 -7.77 21.42
CA LYS A 115 -14.62 -8.29 22.41
C LYS A 115 -15.06 -7.21 23.38
N ASN A 116 -14.10 -6.37 23.79
CA ASN A 116 -14.34 -5.27 24.70
C ASN A 116 -14.67 -3.95 23.98
N GLU A 117 -14.61 -3.92 22.64
CA GLU A 117 -14.80 -2.71 21.81
C GLU A 117 -13.81 -1.60 22.19
N GLU A 118 -12.57 -1.99 22.44
CA GLU A 118 -11.49 -1.09 22.88
C GLU A 118 -10.24 -1.24 22.00
N THR A 119 -9.50 -0.14 21.89
CA THR A 119 -8.21 -0.11 21.20
C THR A 119 -7.13 0.32 22.19
N HIS A 120 -6.11 -0.51 22.34
CA HIS A 120 -5.00 -0.26 23.26
C HIS A 120 -3.75 0.08 22.45
N GLY A 121 -2.94 1.04 22.90
CA GLY A 121 -1.71 1.38 22.21
C GLY A 121 -1.18 2.75 22.54
N LEU A 122 -0.13 3.13 21.82
CA LEU A 122 0.38 4.49 21.83
C LEU A 122 -0.46 5.31 20.85
N SER A 123 -1.24 6.26 21.38
CA SER A 123 -2.05 7.18 20.59
C SER A 123 -1.69 8.63 20.85
N ILE A 124 -2.05 9.48 19.89
CA ILE A 124 -2.08 10.93 20.03
C ILE A 124 -3.54 11.29 20.33
N PRO A 125 -3.85 11.77 21.56
CA PRO A 125 -5.21 12.13 21.93
C PRO A 125 -5.82 13.13 20.95
N LYS A 126 -7.05 12.89 20.50
CA LYS A 126 -7.78 13.73 19.53
C LYS A 126 -7.10 13.87 18.15
N GLY A 127 -6.06 13.08 17.89
CA GLY A 127 -5.29 13.17 16.65
C GLY A 127 -6.12 12.81 15.42
N LEU A 128 -7.02 11.83 15.51
CA LEU A 128 -7.86 11.42 14.40
C LEU A 128 -8.89 12.49 14.06
N SER A 129 -9.53 13.07 15.06
CA SER A 129 -10.45 14.21 14.88
C SER A 129 -9.76 15.38 14.17
N TYR A 130 -8.54 15.72 14.62
CA TYR A 130 -7.76 16.77 13.98
C TYR A 130 -7.39 16.42 12.54
N MET A 131 -7.01 15.17 12.23
CA MET A 131 -6.66 14.77 10.86
C MET A 131 -7.86 14.79 9.91
N VAL A 132 -9.05 14.41 10.37
CA VAL A 132 -10.25 14.30 9.52
C VAL A 132 -10.96 15.65 9.38
N HIS A 133 -11.03 16.44 10.45
CA HIS A 133 -11.86 17.65 10.51
C HIS A 133 -11.05 18.94 10.70
N PHE A 134 -9.74 18.87 10.93
CA PHE A 134 -8.91 20.01 11.35
C PHE A 134 -9.40 20.66 12.65
N ASP A 135 -10.14 19.90 13.46
CA ASP A 135 -10.69 20.29 14.76
C ASP A 135 -10.55 19.10 15.72
N ALA A 136 -9.86 19.31 16.83
CA ALA A 136 -9.58 18.27 17.82
C ALA A 136 -10.84 17.80 18.56
N ASP A 137 -11.88 18.63 18.65
CA ASP A 137 -13.12 18.32 19.36
C ASP A 137 -14.23 17.81 18.44
N ALA A 138 -14.01 17.83 17.11
CA ALA A 138 -14.98 17.35 16.14
C ALA A 138 -15.18 15.82 16.27
N PRO A 139 -16.45 15.35 16.33
CA PRO A 139 -16.72 13.93 16.49
C PRO A 139 -16.47 13.18 15.18
N VAL A 140 -15.76 12.05 15.29
CA VAL A 140 -15.62 11.07 14.21
C VAL A 140 -16.65 9.97 14.41
N THR A 141 -17.28 9.51 13.32
CA THR A 141 -18.27 8.44 13.37
C THR A 141 -17.61 7.12 13.77
N GLY A 142 -18.08 6.54 14.88
CA GLY A 142 -17.63 5.24 15.38
C GLY A 142 -18.40 4.06 14.80
N LEU A 143 -17.91 2.84 15.10
CA LEU A 143 -18.59 1.60 14.75
C LEU A 143 -19.95 1.43 15.47
N ASP A 144 -20.14 2.08 16.62
CA ASP A 144 -21.37 2.10 17.41
C ASP A 144 -22.61 2.59 16.64
N GLN A 145 -22.42 3.40 15.60
CA GLN A 145 -23.51 3.88 14.74
C GLN A 145 -24.02 2.85 13.73
N TYR A 146 -23.35 1.69 13.64
CA TYR A 146 -23.66 0.65 12.67
C TYR A 146 -24.06 -0.65 13.37
N PRO A 147 -25.06 -1.40 12.83
CA PRO A 147 -25.35 -2.74 13.29
C PRO A 147 -24.12 -3.65 13.19
N VAL A 148 -23.97 -4.59 14.12
CA VAL A 148 -22.76 -5.45 14.22
C VAL A 148 -22.52 -6.26 12.94
N GLU A 149 -23.60 -6.66 12.29
CA GLU A 149 -23.62 -7.38 11.02
C GLU A 149 -23.22 -6.55 9.80
N ASP A 150 -23.19 -5.22 9.92
CA ASP A 150 -22.80 -4.28 8.85
C ASP A 150 -21.36 -3.79 9.00
N ARG A 151 -20.75 -4.01 10.17
CA ARG A 151 -19.37 -3.63 10.47
C ARG A 151 -18.37 -4.58 9.81
N PRO A 152 -17.14 -4.12 9.51
CA PRO A 152 -16.04 -4.99 9.13
C PRO A 152 -15.80 -6.10 10.16
N GLY A 153 -15.84 -7.35 9.72
CA GLY A 153 -15.78 -8.51 10.62
C GLY A 153 -14.44 -8.63 11.36
N GLN A 154 -13.33 -8.35 10.70
CA GLN A 154 -11.96 -8.52 11.23
C GLN A 154 -11.32 -7.17 11.56
N VAL A 155 -11.92 -6.41 12.48
CA VAL A 155 -11.52 -5.03 12.83
C VAL A 155 -10.02 -4.92 13.14
N ASN A 156 -9.48 -5.79 14.01
CA ASN A 156 -8.06 -5.75 14.33
C ASN A 156 -7.16 -5.99 13.11
N ALA A 157 -7.52 -6.91 12.21
CA ALA A 157 -6.73 -7.13 11.00
C ALA A 157 -6.74 -5.88 10.10
N VAL A 158 -7.90 -5.25 9.91
CA VAL A 158 -8.03 -4.00 9.14
C VAL A 158 -7.16 -2.89 9.77
N PHE A 159 -7.23 -2.74 11.09
CA PHE A 159 -6.39 -1.81 11.85
C PHE A 159 -4.89 -2.06 11.62
N GLN A 160 -4.43 -3.31 11.81
CA GLN A 160 -3.01 -3.64 11.63
C GLN A 160 -2.54 -3.40 10.20
N PHE A 161 -3.31 -3.82 9.20
CA PHE A 161 -2.95 -3.63 7.80
C PHE A 161 -2.87 -2.15 7.42
N TYR A 162 -3.81 -1.33 7.89
CA TYR A 162 -3.79 0.11 7.68
C TYR A 162 -2.55 0.76 8.32
N HIS A 163 -2.25 0.45 9.57
CA HIS A 163 -1.10 1.04 10.28
C HIS A 163 0.24 0.57 9.71
N ILE A 164 0.38 -0.71 9.33
CA ILE A 164 1.58 -1.22 8.67
C ILE A 164 1.79 -0.51 7.32
N MET A 165 0.72 -0.29 6.56
CA MET A 165 0.78 0.44 5.28
C MET A 165 1.30 1.86 5.49
N VAL A 166 0.72 2.60 6.44
CA VAL A 166 1.13 3.97 6.75
C VAL A 166 2.57 4.01 7.27
N ALA A 167 2.94 3.09 8.17
CA ALA A 167 4.30 3.00 8.70
C ALA A 167 5.34 2.73 7.61
N ILE A 168 5.04 1.84 6.66
CA ILE A 168 5.89 1.60 5.49
C ILE A 168 6.00 2.86 4.63
N GLY A 169 4.89 3.54 4.35
CA GLY A 169 4.88 4.80 3.57
C GLY A 169 5.78 5.86 4.21
N MET A 170 5.63 6.08 5.51
CA MET A 170 6.45 7.04 6.27
C MET A 170 7.93 6.63 6.32
N LEU A 171 8.22 5.33 6.44
CA LEU A 171 9.59 4.81 6.39
C LEU A 171 10.23 5.06 5.02
N LEU A 172 9.51 4.84 3.92
CA LEU A 172 10.01 5.09 2.57
C LEU A 172 10.27 6.58 2.31
N ILE A 173 9.40 7.45 2.82
CA ILE A 173 9.61 8.91 2.78
C ILE A 173 10.87 9.28 3.56
N ALA A 174 11.00 8.84 4.81
CA ALA A 174 12.16 9.14 5.64
C ALA A 174 13.46 8.63 4.99
N LEU A 175 13.45 7.40 4.46
CA LEU A 175 14.59 6.78 3.79
C LEU A 175 15.02 7.56 2.56
N THR A 176 14.07 7.94 1.70
CA THR A 176 14.35 8.66 0.44
C THR A 176 14.77 10.10 0.68
N LEU A 177 14.16 10.80 1.65
CA LEU A 177 14.58 12.15 2.06
C LEU A 177 15.99 12.14 2.67
N TYR A 178 16.27 11.20 3.58
CA TYR A 178 17.60 11.09 4.19
C TYR A 178 18.68 10.77 3.15
N ALA A 179 18.40 9.83 2.24
CA ALA A 179 19.30 9.52 1.14
C ALA A 179 19.50 10.73 0.20
N SER A 180 18.44 11.48 -0.10
CA SER A 180 18.52 12.70 -0.93
C SER A 180 19.35 13.80 -0.24
N PHE A 181 19.21 13.95 1.08
CA PHE A 181 20.06 14.85 1.87
C PHE A 181 21.54 14.44 1.82
N LEU A 182 21.84 13.15 1.98
CA LEU A 182 23.23 12.64 1.87
C LEU A 182 23.78 12.73 0.45
N LEU A 183 22.92 12.61 -0.56
CA LEU A 183 23.28 12.82 -1.96
C LEU A 183 23.70 14.27 -2.19
N TRP A 184 22.92 15.23 -1.69
CA TRP A 184 23.26 16.65 -1.76
C TRP A 184 24.57 16.99 -1.03
N ARG A 185 24.86 16.31 0.09
CA ARG A 185 26.13 16.43 0.82
C ARG A 185 27.30 15.68 0.18
N GLY A 186 27.09 14.96 -0.93
CA GLY A 186 28.12 14.15 -1.59
C GLY A 186 28.59 12.92 -0.79
N LYS A 187 27.84 12.50 0.24
CA LYS A 187 28.24 11.42 1.17
C LYS A 187 27.47 10.12 0.98
N LEU A 188 26.41 10.10 0.16
CA LEU A 188 25.51 8.96 -0.04
C LEU A 188 26.26 7.65 -0.32
N TYR A 189 27.08 7.63 -1.36
CA TYR A 189 27.75 6.41 -1.82
C TYR A 189 28.86 5.91 -0.89
N ASN A 190 29.30 6.74 0.06
CA ASN A 190 30.31 6.37 1.06
C ASN A 190 29.70 5.60 2.24
N LYS A 191 28.37 5.66 2.42
CA LYS A 191 27.66 5.00 3.52
C LYS A 191 27.16 3.61 3.10
N ARG A 192 28.04 2.59 3.17
CA ARG A 192 27.71 1.21 2.78
C ARG A 192 26.48 0.64 3.49
N TRP A 193 26.28 0.96 4.78
CA TRP A 193 25.09 0.50 5.53
C TRP A 193 23.77 0.97 4.89
N LEU A 194 23.75 2.19 4.35
CA LEU A 194 22.57 2.75 3.70
C LEU A 194 22.30 2.05 2.36
N LEU A 195 23.34 1.72 1.60
CA LEU A 195 23.19 0.91 0.39
C LEU A 195 22.63 -0.49 0.73
N HIS A 196 23.06 -1.11 1.83
CA HIS A 196 22.48 -2.37 2.28
C HIS A 196 20.98 -2.27 2.60
N ILE A 197 20.54 -1.15 3.21
CA ILE A 197 19.11 -0.90 3.40
C ILE A 197 18.40 -0.80 2.05
N PHE A 198 18.95 -0.08 1.08
CA PHE A 198 18.35 0.02 -0.25
C PHE A 198 18.25 -1.33 -0.99
N VAL A 199 19.22 -2.24 -0.80
CA VAL A 199 19.10 -3.61 -1.35
C VAL A 199 17.83 -4.30 -0.86
N TRP A 200 17.51 -4.20 0.44
CA TRP A 200 16.32 -4.84 1.00
C TRP A 200 15.03 -4.01 0.85
N SER A 201 15.16 -2.71 0.56
CA SER A 201 14.03 -1.79 0.45
C SER A 201 13.01 -2.17 -0.63
N VAL A 202 13.40 -2.99 -1.62
CA VAL A 202 12.48 -3.54 -2.63
C VAL A 202 11.28 -4.28 -2.02
N LEU A 203 11.43 -4.88 -0.83
CA LEU A 203 10.35 -5.60 -0.17
C LEU A 203 9.28 -4.66 0.40
N LEU A 204 9.66 -3.44 0.77
CA LEU A 204 8.79 -2.52 1.50
C LEU A 204 7.57 -2.10 0.68
N PRO A 205 7.68 -1.57 -0.57
CA PRO A 205 6.49 -1.24 -1.35
C PRO A 205 5.65 -2.46 -1.71
N GLN A 206 6.26 -3.65 -1.84
CA GLN A 206 5.50 -4.86 -2.12
C GLN A 206 4.59 -5.22 -0.95
N ILE A 207 5.15 -5.21 0.26
CA ILE A 207 4.37 -5.44 1.49
C ILE A 207 3.34 -4.33 1.66
N GLY A 208 3.75 -3.05 1.50
CA GLY A 208 2.87 -1.88 1.59
C GLY A 208 1.64 -1.98 0.68
N ASN A 209 1.85 -2.40 -0.58
CA ASN A 209 0.77 -2.62 -1.53
C ASN A 209 -0.17 -3.75 -1.05
N GLN A 210 0.37 -4.89 -0.60
CA GLN A 210 -0.46 -5.99 -0.10
C GLN A 210 -1.30 -5.58 1.10
N VAL A 211 -0.69 -4.96 2.12
CA VAL A 211 -1.41 -4.55 3.32
C VAL A 211 -2.41 -3.42 3.02
N GLY A 212 -2.12 -2.52 2.07
CA GLY A 212 -3.08 -1.51 1.61
C GLY A 212 -4.31 -2.12 0.94
N TRP A 213 -4.12 -3.13 0.08
CA TRP A 213 -5.22 -3.89 -0.51
C TRP A 213 -6.02 -4.66 0.54
N PHE A 214 -5.36 -5.31 1.50
CA PHE A 214 -6.05 -5.99 2.60
C PHE A 214 -6.88 -5.01 3.44
N ALA A 215 -6.32 -3.86 3.84
CA ALA A 215 -7.06 -2.84 4.58
C ALA A 215 -8.27 -2.33 3.77
N ALA A 216 -8.09 -2.11 2.46
CA ALA A 216 -9.15 -1.61 1.59
C ALA A 216 -10.29 -2.62 1.38
N GLU A 217 -9.98 -3.88 1.12
CA GLU A 217 -10.96 -4.91 0.75
C GLU A 217 -11.55 -5.61 1.98
N MET A 218 -10.77 -5.86 3.03
CA MET A 218 -11.30 -6.38 4.29
C MET A 218 -12.12 -5.34 5.04
N GLY A 219 -11.75 -4.06 4.94
CA GLY A 219 -12.56 -2.95 5.45
C GLY A 219 -13.88 -2.74 4.69
N ARG A 220 -14.03 -3.30 3.48
CA ARG A 220 -15.30 -3.28 2.73
C ARG A 220 -16.27 -4.39 3.18
N GLN A 221 -15.75 -5.47 3.77
CA GLN A 221 -16.61 -6.54 4.28
C GLN A 221 -17.61 -5.94 5.28
N PRO A 222 -18.88 -6.37 5.25
CA PRO A 222 -19.45 -7.54 4.56
C PRO A 222 -19.99 -7.27 3.15
N TRP A 223 -19.67 -6.13 2.52
CA TRP A 223 -20.28 -5.70 1.27
C TRP A 223 -19.45 -6.09 0.04
N ILE A 224 -20.11 -6.62 -0.99
CA ILE A 224 -19.57 -6.67 -2.37
C ILE A 224 -19.90 -5.36 -3.08
N VAL A 225 -21.19 -5.03 -3.12
CA VAL A 225 -21.69 -3.73 -3.53
C VAL A 225 -22.12 -3.02 -2.26
N TYR A 226 -21.46 -1.90 -1.97
CA TYR A 226 -21.63 -1.19 -0.71
C TYR A 226 -23.11 -0.92 -0.40
N LYS A 227 -23.57 -1.36 0.78
CA LYS A 227 -24.96 -1.29 1.26
C LYS A 227 -26.05 -1.91 0.38
N LEU A 228 -25.68 -2.63 -0.69
CA LEU A 228 -26.64 -3.19 -1.66
C LEU A 228 -26.55 -4.71 -1.81
N LEU A 229 -25.35 -5.29 -1.72
CA LEU A 229 -25.14 -6.74 -1.89
C LEU A 229 -24.10 -7.24 -0.90
N ARG A 230 -24.50 -8.19 -0.04
CA ARG A 230 -23.60 -8.84 0.91
C ARG A 230 -22.73 -9.91 0.25
N THR A 231 -21.56 -10.15 0.82
CA THR A 231 -20.62 -11.20 0.38
C THR A 231 -21.19 -12.61 0.51
N SER A 232 -22.00 -12.84 1.54
CA SER A 232 -22.73 -14.11 1.76
C SER A 232 -23.77 -14.41 0.67
N GLU A 233 -24.25 -13.39 -0.04
CA GLU A 233 -25.31 -13.52 -1.06
C GLU A 233 -24.75 -13.58 -2.49
N ALA A 234 -23.47 -13.25 -2.66
CA ALA A 234 -22.82 -13.13 -3.97
C ALA A 234 -22.12 -14.42 -4.45
N LEU A 235 -22.16 -15.49 -3.67
CA LEU A 235 -21.52 -16.76 -4.01
C LEU A 235 -22.29 -17.54 -5.07
N SER A 236 -21.56 -18.22 -5.97
CA SER A 236 -22.18 -19.05 -7.01
C SER A 236 -22.81 -20.29 -6.39
N LYS A 237 -24.12 -20.46 -6.59
CA LYS A 237 -24.87 -21.62 -6.08
C LYS A 237 -24.62 -22.91 -6.88
N SER A 238 -23.99 -22.82 -8.05
CA SER A 238 -23.76 -23.96 -8.95
C SER A 238 -22.41 -24.64 -8.76
N VAL A 239 -21.51 -24.06 -7.94
CA VAL A 239 -20.15 -24.58 -7.72
C VAL A 239 -20.06 -25.21 -6.34
N SER A 240 -19.59 -26.47 -6.30
CA SER A 240 -19.40 -27.19 -5.05
C SER A 240 -18.14 -26.75 -4.29
N ALA A 241 -18.12 -26.92 -2.97
CA ALA A 241 -16.97 -26.59 -2.13
C ALA A 241 -15.69 -27.33 -2.57
N ASN A 242 -15.80 -28.59 -3.01
CA ASN A 242 -14.66 -29.37 -3.50
C ASN A 242 -14.05 -28.79 -4.78
N GLN A 243 -14.87 -28.28 -5.70
CA GLN A 243 -14.38 -27.61 -6.91
C GLN A 243 -13.64 -26.31 -6.58
N ILE A 244 -14.15 -25.55 -5.61
CA ILE A 244 -13.49 -24.32 -5.13
C ILE A 244 -12.13 -24.68 -4.50
N LEU A 245 -12.10 -25.67 -3.61
CA LEU A 245 -10.86 -26.10 -2.95
C LEU A 245 -9.82 -26.59 -3.97
N PHE A 246 -10.25 -27.41 -4.92
CA PHE A 246 -9.40 -27.89 -6.00
C PHE A 246 -8.81 -26.72 -6.80
N ALA A 247 -9.64 -25.75 -7.20
CA ALA A 247 -9.19 -24.58 -7.94
C ALA A 247 -8.20 -23.72 -7.12
N ILE A 248 -8.47 -23.50 -5.82
CA ILE A 248 -7.56 -22.77 -4.93
C ILE A 248 -6.19 -23.47 -4.87
N ILE A 249 -6.16 -24.79 -4.67
CA ILE A 249 -4.92 -25.55 -4.62
C ILE A 249 -4.18 -25.46 -5.96
N LEU A 250 -4.90 -25.69 -7.08
CA LEU A 250 -4.33 -25.65 -8.42
C LEU A 250 -3.70 -24.28 -8.73
N PHE A 251 -4.43 -23.19 -8.54
CA PHE A 251 -3.91 -21.84 -8.78
C PHE A 251 -2.78 -21.48 -7.82
N THR A 252 -2.85 -21.92 -6.56
CA THR A 252 -1.76 -21.69 -5.59
C THR A 252 -0.47 -22.36 -6.06
N VAL A 253 -0.53 -23.63 -6.50
CA VAL A 253 0.63 -24.35 -7.02
C VAL A 253 1.20 -23.66 -8.27
N ILE A 254 0.34 -23.29 -9.22
CA ILE A 254 0.77 -22.58 -10.44
C ILE A 254 1.45 -21.25 -10.09
N TYR A 255 0.87 -20.46 -9.19
CA TYR A 255 1.43 -19.17 -8.80
C TYR A 255 2.74 -19.30 -8.02
N ILE A 256 2.91 -20.33 -7.19
CA ILE A 256 4.19 -20.61 -6.53
C ILE A 256 5.28 -20.93 -7.57
N ILE A 257 4.97 -21.75 -8.58
CA ILE A 257 5.93 -22.10 -9.64
C ILE A 257 6.30 -20.86 -10.46
N LEU A 258 5.30 -20.06 -10.88
CA LEU A 258 5.55 -18.83 -11.64
C LEU A 258 6.35 -17.81 -10.83
N PHE A 259 6.06 -17.67 -9.54
CA PHE A 259 6.80 -16.78 -8.65
C PHE A 259 8.25 -17.24 -8.48
N ALA A 260 8.48 -18.55 -8.26
CA ALA A 260 9.84 -19.09 -8.17
C ALA A 260 10.63 -18.89 -9.47
N LEU A 261 9.99 -19.11 -10.63
CA LEU A 261 10.58 -18.87 -11.93
C LEU A 261 10.92 -17.38 -12.13
N PHE A 262 10.01 -16.49 -11.75
CA PHE A 262 10.23 -15.04 -11.81
C PHE A 262 11.45 -14.63 -10.97
N ILE A 263 11.53 -15.07 -9.71
CA ILE A 263 12.67 -14.78 -8.83
C ILE A 263 13.97 -15.35 -9.41
N TYR A 264 13.94 -16.57 -9.95
CA TYR A 264 15.09 -17.19 -10.59
C TYR A 264 15.58 -16.37 -11.80
N LEU A 265 14.68 -16.02 -12.72
CA LEU A 265 15.02 -15.25 -13.92
C LEU A 265 15.49 -13.83 -13.59
N MET A 266 14.82 -13.18 -12.65
CA MET A 266 15.18 -11.85 -12.18
C MET A 266 16.58 -11.86 -11.55
N ASN A 267 16.86 -12.80 -10.64
CA ASN A 267 18.19 -12.93 -10.04
C ASN A 267 19.26 -13.28 -11.09
N LYS A 268 18.95 -14.20 -12.01
CA LYS A 268 19.86 -14.56 -13.11
C LYS A 268 20.23 -13.32 -13.95
N LYS A 269 19.26 -12.47 -14.28
CA LYS A 269 19.49 -11.24 -15.06
C LYS A 269 20.27 -10.18 -14.27
N ILE A 270 19.93 -9.96 -13.00
CA ILE A 270 20.65 -9.02 -12.13
C ILE A 270 22.12 -9.45 -11.95
N VAL A 271 22.37 -10.74 -11.74
CA VAL A 271 23.72 -11.29 -11.57
C VAL A 271 24.52 -11.27 -12.87
N HIS A 272 23.89 -11.58 -14.01
CA HIS A 272 24.53 -11.43 -15.33
C HIS A 272 25.06 -10.00 -15.51
N GLY A 273 24.23 -8.99 -15.18
CA GLY A 273 24.62 -7.58 -15.24
C GLY A 273 24.33 -6.95 -16.59
N ILE A 274 24.90 -5.76 -16.81
CA ILE A 274 24.74 -5.00 -18.05
C ILE A 274 25.86 -5.43 -19.00
N ASP A 275 25.53 -5.80 -20.24
CA ASP A 275 26.53 -6.18 -21.24
C ASP A 275 27.39 -4.94 -21.62
N GLU A 276 28.69 -4.99 -21.31
CA GLU A 276 29.59 -3.84 -21.41
C GLU A 276 29.91 -3.44 -22.87
N HIS A 277 29.74 -4.39 -23.81
CA HIS A 277 30.06 -4.18 -25.24
C HIS A 277 29.10 -3.23 -25.96
N GLU A 278 27.80 -3.25 -25.67
CA GLU A 278 26.83 -2.32 -26.30
C GLU A 278 26.93 -0.89 -25.73
N THR A 279 27.45 -0.75 -24.51
CA THR A 279 27.41 0.52 -23.77
C THR A 279 28.58 1.46 -24.13
N GLN A 280 29.76 0.93 -24.46
CA GLN A 280 30.89 1.76 -24.92
C GLN A 280 30.63 2.38 -26.29
N GLU A 281 29.95 1.67 -27.18
CA GLU A 281 29.61 2.14 -28.53
C GLU A 281 28.56 3.27 -28.49
N GLN A 282 27.56 3.16 -27.60
CA GLN A 282 26.51 4.18 -27.42
C GLN A 282 26.99 5.44 -26.69
N LEU A 283 27.94 5.31 -25.75
CA LEU A 283 28.52 6.47 -25.05
C LEU A 283 29.57 7.22 -25.88
N GLN A 284 30.13 6.58 -26.92
CA GLN A 284 31.05 7.22 -27.86
C GLN A 284 30.33 7.93 -29.02
N THR A 285 29.05 7.61 -29.25
CA THR A 285 28.23 8.15 -30.34
C THR A 285 27.21 9.21 -29.90
N ALA A 286 27.13 9.51 -28.59
CA ALA A 286 26.29 10.55 -27.99
C ALA A 286 27.14 11.67 -27.38
#